data_AF-A0A1C5FET4-F1
#
_entry.id   AF-A0A1C5FET4-F1
#
_cell.length_a   1.000
_cell.length_b   1.000
_cell.length_c   1.000
_cell.angle_alpha   90.00
_cell.angle_beta   90.00
_cell.angle_gamma   90.00
#
_symmetry.space_group_name_H-M   'P 1'
#
loop_
_entity.id
_entity.type
_entity.pdbx_description
1 polymer ?
#
loop_
_entity_poly.entity_id
_entity_poly.type
_entity_poly.pdbx_seq_one_letter_code
_entity_poly.pdbx_strand_id
1 'polypeptide(L)'
;PSQDPNDPDYRRLRYVRYADDTLLGFVGPKAEAEEIKRRLAAFLREDLKLELSEEKTLITHARTGRARFLGYEISTASTDRRTRRPSASDRRNRRSLNGTIVLHVPADVIKAKYTPYMARGKPACRNSLVNESDHVIVGKFAIEYRGVVQYYLMAGDVFRLHRLRWVMETSMLRTLARKHGSTVSKMAARFKAKVQTPYGPRTCFEARMPRDNRKELVARFGGIPLKRQKAAELTDRLTGPVYPHKELIRRLQGNRCEVCERAGEVEVHHIRSLNDLSRSDGPSPDWMKIMAGRRRKALVVCGACHERIHTGKLNTALTQ
;
A
#
# COMPACT_ATOMS: atom_id res chain seq x y z
N PRO A 1 -12.06 3.64 44.38
CA PRO A 1 -12.97 4.24 43.38
C PRO A 1 -12.43 4.27 41.94
N SER A 2 -11.28 4.89 41.63
CA SER A 2 -10.84 5.06 40.23
C SER A 2 -10.34 3.78 39.52
N GLN A 3 -10.00 2.73 40.28
CA GLN A 3 -9.39 1.49 39.78
C GLN A 3 -10.30 0.26 39.80
N ASP A 4 -11.54 0.35 40.31
CA ASP A 4 -12.50 -0.76 40.22
C ASP A 4 -13.26 -0.68 38.87
N PRO A 5 -13.08 -1.66 37.95
CA PRO A 5 -13.77 -1.66 36.67
C PRO A 5 -15.27 -1.98 36.77
N ASN A 6 -15.74 -2.49 37.92
CA ASN A 6 -17.10 -2.97 38.14
C ASN A 6 -17.85 -2.15 39.21
N ASP A 7 -17.37 -0.95 39.55
CA ASP A 7 -18.04 -0.06 40.51
C ASP A 7 -19.45 0.31 39.99
N PRO A 8 -20.54 -0.16 40.63
CA PRO A 8 -21.90 0.07 40.18
C PRO A 8 -22.33 1.53 40.34
N ASP A 9 -21.58 2.36 41.07
CA ASP A 9 -21.89 3.77 41.31
C ASP A 9 -21.07 4.71 40.42
N TYR A 10 -20.14 4.18 39.61
CA TYR A 10 -19.24 4.99 38.79
C TYR A 10 -19.47 4.79 37.28
N ARG A 11 -20.39 5.59 36.72
CA ARG A 11 -20.63 5.66 35.27
C ARG A 11 -19.51 6.43 34.57
N ARG A 12 -18.94 5.85 33.50
CA ARG A 12 -17.94 6.53 32.65
C ARG A 12 -18.47 6.63 31.23
N LEU A 13 -18.61 7.85 30.73
CA LEU A 13 -18.87 8.13 29.32
C LEU A 13 -17.64 8.81 28.72
N ARG A 14 -17.09 8.24 27.65
CA ARG A 14 -16.04 8.85 26.84
C ARG A 14 -16.58 9.13 25.45
N TYR A 15 -16.24 10.28 24.91
CA TYR A 15 -16.68 10.73 23.60
C TYR A 15 -15.47 11.03 22.72
N VAL A 16 -15.51 10.54 21.48
CA VAL A 16 -14.54 10.85 20.43
C VAL A 16 -15.32 11.11 19.15
N ARG A 17 -14.96 12.17 18.42
CA ARG A 17 -15.55 12.51 17.11
C ARG A 17 -14.46 12.81 16.11
N TYR A 18 -14.68 12.34 14.89
CA TYR A 18 -13.86 12.66 13.72
C TYR A 18 -14.80 12.93 12.54
N ALA A 19 -14.92 14.19 12.13
CA ALA A 19 -15.90 14.65 11.14
C ALA A 19 -17.34 14.21 11.49
N ASP A 20 -17.92 13.30 10.72
CA ASP A 20 -19.26 12.70 10.87
C ASP A 20 -19.25 11.45 11.76
N ASP A 21 -18.11 10.75 11.88
CA ASP A 21 -17.98 9.55 12.70
C ASP A 21 -17.85 9.90 14.20
N THR A 22 -18.76 9.36 15.01
CA THR A 22 -18.75 9.51 16.48
C THR A 22 -18.63 8.16 17.19
N LEU A 23 -17.78 8.09 18.21
CA LEU A 23 -17.62 6.93 19.08
C LEU A 23 -17.90 7.30 20.54
N LEU A 24 -18.77 6.54 21.18
CA LEU A 24 -19.08 6.66 22.60
C LEU A 24 -18.63 5.40 23.33
N GLY A 25 -17.73 5.55 24.29
CA GLY A 25 -17.33 4.50 25.21
C GLY A 25 -18.12 4.64 26.51
N PHE A 26 -19.03 3.72 26.78
CA PHE A 26 -19.87 3.74 27.98
C PHE A 26 -19.59 2.54 28.88
N VAL A 27 -19.43 2.80 30.18
CA VAL A 27 -19.33 1.76 31.23
C VAL A 27 -20.62 1.80 32.05
N GLY A 28 -21.48 0.80 31.83
CA GLY A 28 -22.76 0.66 32.50
C GLY A 28 -23.66 -0.40 31.83
N PRO A 29 -24.90 -0.55 32.30
CA PRO A 29 -25.89 -1.47 31.73
C PRO A 29 -26.24 -1.13 30.28
N LYS A 30 -26.58 -2.16 29.49
CA LYS A 30 -26.98 -1.98 28.09
C LYS A 30 -28.23 -1.10 27.95
N ALA A 31 -29.18 -1.20 28.88
CA ALA A 31 -30.41 -0.39 28.88
C ALA A 31 -30.11 1.12 28.96
N GLU A 32 -29.13 1.52 29.77
CA GLU A 32 -28.70 2.92 29.85
C GLU A 32 -28.01 3.37 28.54
N ALA A 33 -27.23 2.50 27.89
CA ALA A 33 -26.66 2.80 26.58
C ALA A 33 -27.72 2.99 25.49
N GLU A 34 -28.81 2.20 25.54
CA GLU A 34 -29.97 2.34 24.65
C GLU A 34 -30.73 3.65 24.90
N GLU A 35 -30.85 4.08 26.17
CA GLU A 35 -31.40 5.39 26.53
C GLU A 35 -30.55 6.55 25.98
N ILE A 36 -29.22 6.47 26.15
CA ILE A 36 -28.29 7.46 25.59
C ILE A 36 -28.45 7.54 24.06
N LYS A 37 -28.56 6.40 23.37
CA LYS A 37 -28.80 6.36 21.93
C LYS A 37 -30.11 7.07 21.54
N ARG A 38 -31.20 6.83 22.28
CA ARG A 38 -32.50 7.49 22.02
C ARG A 38 -32.43 9.00 22.20
N ARG A 39 -31.83 9.47 23.28
CA ARG A 39 -31.66 10.91 23.55
C ARG A 39 -30.81 11.61 22.49
N LEU A 40 -29.73 10.96 22.05
CA LEU A 40 -28.89 11.50 20.96
C LEU A 40 -29.65 11.55 19.64
N ALA A 41 -30.46 10.52 19.33
CA ALA A 41 -31.27 10.52 18.11
C ALA A 41 -32.35 11.61 18.12
N ALA A 42 -32.94 11.93 19.28
CA ALA A 42 -33.87 13.04 19.43
C ALA A 42 -33.17 14.38 19.20
N PHE A 43 -32.05 14.64 19.89
CA PHE A 43 -31.25 15.85 19.74
C PHE A 43 -30.81 16.10 18.28
N LEU A 44 -30.27 15.07 17.61
CA LEU A 44 -29.85 15.19 16.22
C LEU A 44 -31.00 15.55 15.28
N ARG A 45 -32.20 15.01 15.52
CA ARG A 45 -33.38 15.23 14.69
C ARG A 45 -34.05 16.58 14.97
N GLU A 46 -34.17 16.95 16.24
CA GLU A 46 -34.92 18.13 16.68
C GLU A 46 -34.09 19.40 16.51
N ASP A 47 -32.84 19.42 16.97
CA ASP A 47 -31.98 20.61 16.98
C ASP A 47 -31.14 20.74 15.71
N LEU A 48 -30.55 19.65 15.24
CA LEU A 48 -29.63 19.67 14.08
C LEU A 48 -30.30 19.29 12.76
N LYS A 49 -31.56 18.81 12.78
CA LYS A 49 -32.31 18.32 11.61
C LYS A 49 -31.54 17.24 10.82
N LEU A 50 -30.82 16.38 11.52
CA LEU A 50 -30.06 15.26 10.95
C LEU A 50 -30.69 13.92 11.34
N GLU A 51 -30.77 13.01 10.37
CA GLU A 51 -31.24 11.65 10.61
C GLU A 51 -30.08 10.73 11.01
N LEU A 52 -30.28 9.98 12.10
CA LEU A 52 -29.32 8.98 12.56
C LEU A 52 -29.49 7.69 11.75
N SER A 53 -28.43 7.24 11.09
CA SER A 53 -28.45 5.93 10.43
C SER A 53 -28.46 4.80 11.48
N GLU A 54 -29.57 4.08 11.58
CA GLU A 54 -29.74 2.99 12.53
C GLU A 54 -28.77 1.83 12.27
N GLU A 55 -28.51 1.55 10.99
CA GLU A 55 -27.57 0.49 10.55
C GLU A 55 -26.13 0.78 10.99
N LYS A 56 -25.73 2.04 11.02
CA LYS A 56 -24.38 2.45 11.43
C LYS A 56 -24.21 2.51 12.96
N THR A 57 -25.29 2.72 13.70
CA THR A 57 -25.26 2.96 15.15
C THR A 57 -25.47 1.68 15.96
N LEU A 58 -24.52 0.76 15.85
CA LEU A 58 -24.57 -0.51 16.57
C LEU A 58 -24.01 -0.37 18.00
N ILE A 59 -24.79 -0.77 19.01
CA ILE A 59 -24.30 -0.91 20.39
C ILE A 59 -23.57 -2.25 20.49
N THR A 60 -22.24 -2.21 20.64
CA THR A 60 -21.40 -3.41 20.73
C THR A 60 -20.83 -3.54 22.13
N HIS A 61 -20.96 -4.72 22.73
CA HIS A 61 -20.31 -5.00 24.00
C HIS A 61 -18.81 -5.22 23.81
N ALA A 62 -17.98 -4.34 24.35
CA ALA A 62 -16.56 -4.22 23.99
C ALA A 62 -15.66 -5.42 24.37
N ARG A 63 -16.14 -6.34 25.23
CA ARG A 63 -15.42 -7.57 25.61
C ARG A 63 -15.69 -8.73 24.66
N THR A 64 -16.90 -8.81 24.12
CA THR A 64 -17.36 -9.95 23.31
C THR A 64 -17.37 -9.63 21.82
N GLY A 65 -17.62 -8.37 21.46
CA GLY A 65 -17.58 -7.86 20.11
C GLY A 65 -16.45 -6.89 19.86
N ARG A 66 -16.37 -6.41 18.62
CA ARG A 66 -15.43 -5.37 18.18
C ARG A 66 -16.21 -4.28 17.48
N ALA A 67 -16.10 -3.06 17.97
CA ALA A 67 -16.68 -1.89 17.28
C ALA A 67 -15.73 -1.45 16.16
N ARG A 68 -16.27 -0.95 15.05
CA ARG A 68 -15.45 -0.34 13.98
C ARG A 68 -15.48 1.17 14.10
N PHE A 69 -14.31 1.80 14.04
CA PHE A 69 -14.19 3.25 14.05
C PHE A 69 -12.93 3.64 13.28
N LEU A 70 -13.04 4.56 12.31
CA LEU A 70 -11.94 5.01 11.45
C LEU A 70 -11.10 3.84 10.92
N GLY A 71 -11.73 2.83 10.33
CA GLY A 71 -11.03 1.68 9.74
C GLY A 71 -10.30 0.75 10.73
N TYR A 72 -10.40 0.98 12.04
CA TYR A 72 -9.90 0.10 13.09
C TYR A 72 -11.01 -0.73 13.71
N GLU A 73 -10.66 -1.92 14.20
CA GLU A 73 -11.49 -2.67 15.14
C GLU A 73 -11.06 -2.35 16.58
N ILE A 74 -12.00 -1.95 17.41
CA ILE A 74 -11.78 -1.56 18.80
C ILE A 74 -12.37 -2.62 19.72
N SER A 75 -11.56 -3.11 20.66
CA SER A 75 -11.99 -4.03 21.71
C SER A 75 -11.41 -3.62 23.05
N THR A 76 -11.96 -4.15 24.14
CA THR A 76 -11.28 -4.11 25.44
C THR A 76 -10.41 -5.34 25.59
N ALA A 77 -9.15 -5.15 25.99
CA ALA A 77 -8.31 -6.24 26.44
C ALA A 77 -9.02 -6.96 27.59
N SER A 78 -9.30 -8.23 27.36
CA SER A 78 -9.68 -9.23 28.36
C SER A 78 -8.66 -10.33 28.18
N THR A 79 -7.82 -10.53 29.19
CA THR A 79 -6.89 -11.65 29.19
C THR A 79 -7.11 -12.41 30.49
N ASP A 80 -7.65 -13.63 30.35
CA ASP A 80 -7.82 -14.55 31.49
C ASP A 80 -6.47 -15.15 31.94
N ARG A 81 -5.44 -15.06 31.09
CA ARG A 81 -4.08 -15.49 31.40
C ARG A 81 -3.41 -14.55 32.40
N ARG A 82 -3.21 -15.06 33.62
CA ARG A 82 -2.23 -14.51 34.56
C ARG A 82 -0.83 -14.66 33.98
N THR A 83 -0.06 -13.57 33.97
CA THR A 83 1.35 -13.57 33.53
C THR A 83 2.27 -14.34 34.48
N ARG A 84 1.84 -14.60 35.73
CA ARG A 84 2.58 -15.37 36.74
C ARG A 84 1.63 -16.07 37.73
N ARG A 85 2.01 -17.22 38.30
CA ARG A 85 1.27 -17.83 39.43
C ARG A 85 1.30 -16.87 40.63
N PRO A 86 0.17 -16.62 41.33
CA PRO A 86 0.15 -15.78 42.52
C PRO A 86 1.01 -16.41 43.62
N SER A 87 1.90 -15.62 44.22
CA SER A 87 2.63 -15.99 45.44
C SER A 87 2.03 -15.22 46.60
N ALA A 88 1.99 -15.81 47.80
CA ALA A 88 1.38 -15.23 49.00
C ALA A 88 1.96 -13.85 49.39
N SER A 89 3.20 -13.56 48.98
CA SER A 89 3.87 -12.26 49.20
C SER A 89 3.61 -11.22 48.11
N ASP A 90 3.02 -11.62 46.97
CA ASP A 90 2.88 -10.75 45.80
C ASP A 90 1.47 -10.16 45.67
N ARG A 91 1.20 -9.12 46.46
CA ARG A 91 0.00 -8.27 46.33
C ARG A 91 -0.05 -7.48 45.01
N ARG A 92 1.02 -7.52 44.19
CA ARG A 92 1.16 -6.81 42.90
C ARG A 92 0.91 -7.71 41.68
N ASN A 93 0.66 -9.02 41.83
CA ASN A 93 0.22 -9.90 40.75
C ASN A 93 -1.26 -9.65 40.39
N ARG A 94 -1.54 -8.45 39.85
CA ARG A 94 -2.86 -8.04 39.38
C ARG A 94 -3.01 -8.33 37.89
N ARG A 95 -4.24 -8.64 37.48
CA ARG A 95 -4.66 -8.75 36.07
C ARG A 95 -4.60 -7.36 35.42
N SER A 96 -3.41 -6.88 35.10
CA SER A 96 -3.12 -5.47 34.76
C SER A 96 -3.54 -5.03 33.35
N LEU A 97 -4.07 -5.94 32.53
CA LEU A 97 -4.48 -5.63 31.14
C LEU A 97 -6.00 -5.47 30.98
N ASN A 98 -6.80 -5.88 31.96
CA ASN A 98 -8.25 -5.89 31.84
C ASN A 98 -8.81 -4.46 31.77
N GLY A 99 -9.61 -4.19 30.74
CA GLY A 99 -10.28 -2.89 30.53
C GLY A 99 -9.47 -1.86 29.73
N THR A 100 -8.26 -2.21 29.26
CA THR A 100 -7.51 -1.33 28.35
C THR A 100 -8.06 -1.43 26.93
N ILE A 101 -8.27 -0.30 26.25
CA ILE A 101 -8.70 -0.28 24.85
C ILE A 101 -7.56 -0.76 23.95
N VAL A 102 -7.86 -1.72 23.06
CA VAL A 102 -6.93 -2.26 22.07
C VAL A 102 -7.49 -2.03 20.68
N LEU A 103 -6.61 -1.56 19.79
CA LEU A 103 -6.89 -1.39 18.38
C LEU A 103 -6.42 -2.62 17.61
N HIS A 104 -7.21 -3.06 16.65
CA HIS A 104 -6.97 -4.21 15.80
C HIS A 104 -7.06 -3.83 14.33
N VAL A 105 -6.28 -4.53 13.51
CA VAL A 105 -6.42 -4.46 12.05
C VAL A 105 -7.57 -5.38 11.61
N PRO A 106 -8.62 -4.86 10.95
CA PRO A 106 -9.72 -5.68 10.45
C PRO A 106 -9.26 -6.68 9.38
N ALA A 107 -9.74 -7.92 9.46
CA ALA A 107 -9.29 -9.00 8.58
C ALA A 107 -9.75 -8.80 7.11
N ASP A 108 -10.94 -8.24 6.93
CA ASP A 108 -11.51 -7.85 5.65
C ASP A 108 -10.69 -6.76 4.95
N VAL A 109 -10.16 -5.78 5.69
CA VAL A 109 -9.27 -4.77 5.12
C VAL A 109 -7.99 -5.41 4.59
N ILE A 110 -7.38 -6.33 5.37
CA ILE A 110 -6.18 -7.06 4.92
C ILE A 110 -6.49 -7.82 3.63
N LYS A 111 -7.63 -8.53 3.60
CA LYS A 111 -8.11 -9.29 2.42
C LYS A 111 -8.32 -8.38 1.23
N ALA A 112 -9.04 -7.28 1.39
CA ALA A 112 -9.31 -6.30 0.35
C ALA A 112 -8.02 -5.70 -0.22
N LYS A 113 -7.03 -5.39 0.62
CA LYS A 113 -5.76 -4.79 0.19
C LYS A 113 -4.87 -5.78 -0.57
N TYR A 114 -4.83 -7.06 -0.21
CA TYR A 114 -4.01 -8.03 -0.95
C TYR A 114 -4.71 -8.66 -2.17
N THR A 115 -6.05 -8.62 -2.24
CA THR A 115 -6.82 -9.26 -3.33
C THR A 115 -6.40 -8.80 -4.73
N PRO A 116 -6.16 -7.49 -4.99
CA PRO A 116 -5.70 -7.02 -6.30
C PRO A 116 -4.33 -7.56 -6.75
N TYR A 117 -3.60 -8.20 -5.83
CA TYR A 117 -2.28 -8.79 -6.07
C TYR A 117 -2.35 -10.31 -6.25
N MET A 118 -3.55 -10.90 -6.20
CA MET A 118 -3.77 -12.33 -6.35
C MET A 118 -4.51 -12.65 -7.64
N ALA A 119 -4.15 -13.77 -8.27
CA ALA A 119 -4.94 -14.40 -9.32
C ALA A 119 -4.97 -15.91 -9.07
N ARG A 120 -6.15 -16.53 -9.18
CA ARG A 120 -6.34 -17.98 -8.93
C ARG A 120 -5.77 -18.44 -7.58
N GLY A 121 -6.01 -17.66 -6.53
CA GLY A 121 -5.55 -17.98 -5.16
C GLY A 121 -4.04 -17.83 -4.92
N LYS A 122 -3.25 -17.39 -5.90
CA LYS A 122 -1.80 -17.21 -5.78
C LYS A 122 -1.40 -15.76 -6.06
N PRO A 123 -0.33 -15.22 -5.45
CA PRO A 123 0.17 -13.90 -5.80
C PRO A 123 0.54 -13.85 -7.30
N ALA A 124 0.04 -12.87 -8.04
CA ALA A 124 0.19 -12.81 -9.49
C ALA A 124 1.03 -11.59 -9.91
N CYS A 125 1.59 -11.64 -11.13
CA CYS A 125 2.27 -10.47 -11.69
C CYS A 125 1.25 -9.37 -12.04
N ARG A 126 1.61 -8.10 -11.79
CA ARG A 126 0.81 -6.96 -12.26
C ARG A 126 1.22 -6.60 -13.68
N ASN A 127 0.47 -7.11 -14.65
CA ASN A 127 0.74 -6.91 -16.08
C ASN A 127 0.83 -5.43 -16.49
N SER A 128 0.04 -4.56 -15.85
CA SER A 128 0.06 -3.11 -16.09
C SER A 128 1.37 -2.43 -15.70
N LEU A 129 2.19 -3.06 -14.85
CA LEU A 129 3.45 -2.52 -14.35
C LEU A 129 4.68 -3.16 -14.99
N VAL A 130 4.53 -4.23 -15.78
CA VAL A 130 5.67 -4.99 -16.35
C VAL A 130 6.57 -4.11 -17.22
N ASN A 131 5.99 -3.14 -17.93
CA ASN A 131 6.73 -2.29 -18.87
C ASN A 131 7.31 -1.03 -18.21
N GLU A 132 6.99 -0.77 -16.94
CA GLU A 132 7.52 0.38 -16.20
C GLU A 132 8.97 0.13 -15.76
N SER A 133 9.71 1.19 -15.40
CA SER A 133 11.09 1.04 -14.90
C SER A 133 11.13 0.28 -13.56
N ASP A 134 12.24 -0.39 -13.24
CA ASP A 134 12.36 -1.19 -12.01
C ASP A 134 12.14 -0.33 -10.76
N HIS A 135 12.67 0.90 -10.78
CA HIS A 135 12.44 1.91 -9.76
C HIS A 135 10.94 2.24 -9.59
N VAL A 136 10.20 2.40 -10.68
CA VAL A 136 8.75 2.69 -10.63
C VAL A 136 7.96 1.50 -10.09
N ILE A 137 8.31 0.27 -10.50
CA ILE A 137 7.67 -0.95 -10.02
C ILE A 137 7.85 -1.05 -8.50
N VAL A 138 9.09 -1.06 -8.01
CA VAL A 138 9.38 -1.16 -6.57
C VAL A 138 8.77 0.02 -5.81
N GLY A 139 8.84 1.23 -6.35
CA GLY A 139 8.30 2.44 -5.74
C GLY A 139 6.79 2.41 -5.55
N LYS A 140 6.02 1.96 -6.55
CA LYS A 140 4.56 1.84 -6.45
C LYS A 140 4.15 0.85 -5.36
N PHE A 141 4.73 -0.35 -5.37
CA PHE A 141 4.47 -1.35 -4.32
C PHE A 141 4.87 -0.84 -2.93
N ALA A 142 5.99 -0.11 -2.83
CA ALA A 142 6.48 0.45 -1.58
C ALA A 142 5.53 1.49 -0.99
N ILE A 143 5.03 2.42 -1.81
CA ILE A 143 4.10 3.48 -1.37
C ILE A 143 2.79 2.86 -0.88
N GLU A 144 2.20 1.96 -1.66
CA GLU A 144 0.94 1.30 -1.29
C GLU A 144 1.09 0.51 0.01
N TYR A 145 2.17 -0.27 0.15
CA TYR A 145 2.43 -1.04 1.37
C TYR A 145 2.71 -0.14 2.58
N ARG A 146 3.55 0.88 2.41
CA ARG A 146 3.90 1.82 3.48
C ARG A 146 2.65 2.53 4.00
N GLY A 147 1.80 3.04 3.11
CA GLY A 147 0.58 3.75 3.52
C GLY A 147 -0.31 2.90 4.41
N VAL A 148 -0.57 1.64 4.02
CA VAL A 148 -1.38 0.71 4.82
C VAL A 148 -0.70 0.39 6.16
N VAL A 149 0.59 0.07 6.15
CA VAL A 149 1.30 -0.28 7.38
C VAL A 149 1.31 0.90 8.35
N GLN A 150 1.70 2.08 7.88
CA GLN A 150 1.85 3.28 8.70
C GLN A 150 0.53 3.69 9.33
N TYR A 151 -0.57 3.59 8.56
CA TYR A 151 -1.91 3.81 9.08
C TYR A 151 -2.25 2.88 10.23
N TYR A 152 -1.91 1.58 10.14
CA TYR A 152 -2.26 0.54 11.11
C TYR A 152 -1.20 0.25 12.19
N LEU A 153 -0.09 0.99 12.25
CA LEU A 153 1.00 0.76 13.22
C LEU A 153 0.55 0.88 14.68
N MET A 154 -0.56 1.56 14.97
CA MET A 154 -1.09 1.69 16.33
C MET A 154 -1.79 0.41 16.82
N ALA A 155 -2.16 -0.50 15.91
CA ALA A 155 -2.84 -1.74 16.24
C ALA A 155 -1.94 -2.69 17.04
N GLY A 156 -2.53 -3.39 18.00
CA GLY A 156 -1.85 -4.43 18.79
C GLY A 156 -1.45 -5.65 17.98
N ASP A 157 -2.19 -5.95 16.92
CA ASP A 157 -2.00 -7.10 16.04
C ASP A 157 -1.43 -6.74 14.66
N VAL A 158 -0.61 -5.68 14.60
CA VAL A 158 0.06 -5.23 13.36
C VAL A 158 0.86 -6.33 12.65
N PHE A 159 1.29 -7.38 13.37
CA PHE A 159 1.93 -8.56 12.79
C PHE A 159 1.05 -9.25 11.73
N ARG A 160 -0.28 -9.10 11.77
CA ARG A 160 -1.18 -9.63 10.73
C ARG A 160 -0.86 -9.11 9.33
N LEU A 161 -0.25 -7.91 9.23
CA LEU A 161 0.21 -7.33 7.96
C LEU A 161 1.41 -8.09 7.34
N HIS A 162 2.03 -9.04 8.05
CA HIS A 162 3.01 -9.95 7.44
C HIS A 162 2.43 -10.71 6.24
N ARG A 163 1.14 -11.07 6.28
CA ARG A 163 0.46 -11.72 5.15
C ARG A 163 0.39 -10.79 3.94
N LEU A 164 -0.01 -9.54 4.15
CA LEU A 164 -0.07 -8.51 3.10
C LEU A 164 1.32 -8.30 2.49
N ARG A 165 2.35 -8.15 3.34
CA ARG A 165 3.75 -8.02 2.90
C ARG A 165 4.13 -9.19 1.99
N TRP A 166 3.90 -10.42 2.42
CA TRP A 166 4.28 -11.61 1.65
C TRP A 166 3.60 -11.66 0.28
N VAL A 167 2.29 -11.34 0.20
CA VAL A 167 1.55 -11.32 -1.08
C VAL A 167 2.11 -10.24 -2.00
N MET A 168 2.27 -9.01 -1.51
CA MET A 168 2.77 -7.88 -2.29
C MET A 168 4.22 -8.10 -2.74
N GLU A 169 5.08 -8.61 -1.85
CA GLU A 169 6.48 -8.96 -2.14
C GLU A 169 6.56 -10.00 -3.27
N THR A 170 5.78 -11.08 -3.17
CA THR A 170 5.74 -12.13 -4.19
C THR A 170 5.20 -11.61 -5.52
N SER A 171 4.15 -10.78 -5.49
CA SER A 171 3.57 -10.16 -6.70
C SER A 171 4.54 -9.19 -7.39
N MET A 172 5.25 -8.36 -6.62
CA MET A 172 6.27 -7.45 -7.11
C MET A 172 7.41 -8.22 -7.79
N LEU A 173 7.95 -9.24 -7.13
CA LEU A 173 9.03 -10.05 -7.69
C LEU A 173 8.60 -10.84 -8.92
N ARG A 174 7.36 -11.33 -8.98
CA ARG A 174 6.78 -11.94 -10.20
C ARG A 174 6.66 -10.93 -11.35
N THR A 175 6.35 -9.68 -11.04
CA THR A 175 6.27 -8.60 -12.04
C THR A 175 7.65 -8.29 -12.61
N LEU A 176 8.68 -8.17 -11.75
CA LEU A 176 10.07 -7.99 -12.16
C LEU A 176 10.60 -9.20 -12.94
N ALA A 177 10.28 -10.42 -12.49
CA ALA A 177 10.68 -11.66 -13.15
C ALA A 177 10.12 -11.73 -14.57
N ARG A 178 8.85 -11.38 -14.75
CA ARG A 178 8.21 -11.31 -16.08
C ARG A 178 8.86 -10.27 -16.98
N LYS A 179 9.20 -9.09 -16.44
CA LYS A 179 9.86 -8.02 -17.19
C LYS A 179 11.25 -8.45 -17.72
N HIS A 180 12.05 -9.07 -16.86
CA HIS A 180 13.44 -9.43 -17.18
C HIS A 180 13.58 -10.85 -17.76
N GLY A 181 12.47 -11.54 -18.08
CA GLY A 181 12.50 -12.93 -18.57
C GLY A 181 13.20 -13.90 -17.62
N SER A 182 13.07 -13.68 -16.30
CA SER A 182 13.84 -14.37 -15.27
C SER A 182 12.94 -15.06 -14.24
N THR A 183 13.55 -15.67 -13.22
CA THR A 183 12.82 -16.30 -12.11
C THR A 183 12.66 -15.34 -10.93
N VAL A 184 11.63 -15.58 -10.11
CA VAL A 184 11.37 -14.82 -8.87
C VAL A 184 12.60 -14.86 -7.95
N SER A 185 13.26 -16.01 -7.82
CA SER A 185 14.45 -16.16 -6.98
C SER A 185 15.64 -15.33 -7.46
N LYS A 186 15.88 -15.27 -8.79
CA LYS A 186 16.94 -14.42 -9.37
C LYS A 186 16.66 -12.94 -9.15
N MET A 187 15.41 -12.51 -9.33
CA MET A 187 15.02 -11.13 -9.03
C MET A 187 15.09 -10.82 -7.54
N ALA A 188 14.69 -11.76 -6.68
CA ALA A 188 14.82 -11.58 -5.25
C ALA A 188 16.28 -11.37 -4.86
N ALA A 189 17.21 -12.18 -5.35
CA ALA A 189 18.65 -12.01 -5.11
C ALA A 189 19.18 -10.67 -5.65
N ARG A 190 18.80 -10.29 -6.87
CA ARG A 190 19.25 -9.05 -7.53
C ARG A 190 18.84 -7.77 -6.79
N PHE A 191 17.59 -7.71 -6.32
CA PHE A 191 17.04 -6.52 -5.69
C PHE A 191 17.14 -6.55 -4.15
N LYS A 192 17.63 -7.63 -3.54
CA LYS A 192 17.74 -7.76 -2.08
C LYS A 192 18.73 -6.72 -1.54
N ALA A 193 18.26 -5.94 -0.58
CA ALA A 193 19.09 -5.02 0.18
C ALA A 193 18.82 -5.17 1.68
N LYS A 194 19.76 -4.72 2.51
CA LYS A 194 19.57 -4.59 3.95
C LYS A 194 19.47 -3.11 4.28
N VAL A 195 18.45 -2.75 5.05
CA VAL A 195 18.29 -1.39 5.60
C VAL A 195 18.44 -1.46 7.11
N GLN A 196 19.20 -0.51 7.65
CA GLN A 196 19.29 -0.33 9.09
C GLN A 196 18.00 0.32 9.59
N THR A 197 17.39 -0.33 10.58
CA THR A 197 16.25 0.23 11.32
C THR A 197 16.65 0.41 12.77
N PRO A 198 15.93 1.23 13.56
CA PRO A 198 16.19 1.36 15.00
C PRO A 198 16.15 0.01 15.78
N TYR A 199 15.57 -1.04 15.18
CA TYR A 199 15.47 -2.37 15.75
C TYR A 199 16.37 -3.40 15.07
N GLY A 200 17.42 -2.95 14.38
CA GLY A 200 18.39 -3.80 13.69
C GLY A 200 18.19 -3.89 12.17
N PRO A 201 19.08 -4.62 11.48
CA PRO A 201 19.06 -4.73 10.03
C PRO A 201 17.85 -5.53 9.55
N ARG A 202 17.15 -5.02 8.54
CA ARG A 202 16.01 -5.72 7.91
C ARG A 202 16.19 -5.87 6.42
N THR A 203 15.78 -7.02 5.91
CA THR A 203 15.72 -7.29 4.48
C THR A 203 14.62 -6.47 3.82
N CYS A 204 14.98 -5.78 2.75
CA CYS A 204 14.12 -5.01 1.87
C CYS A 204 14.51 -5.28 0.40
N PHE A 205 13.71 -4.77 -0.53
CA PHE A 205 14.01 -4.80 -1.96
C PHE A 205 14.21 -3.39 -2.48
N GLU A 206 15.35 -3.13 -3.09
CA GLU A 206 15.79 -1.82 -3.52
C GLU A 206 16.01 -1.78 -5.02
N ALA A 207 15.41 -0.81 -5.71
CA ALA A 207 15.70 -0.51 -7.11
C ALA A 207 16.25 0.91 -7.24
N ARG A 208 17.39 1.04 -7.94
CA ARG A 208 18.09 2.30 -8.17
C ARG A 208 17.87 2.78 -9.59
N MET A 209 17.70 4.09 -9.75
CA MET A 209 17.66 4.74 -11.04
C MET A 209 18.73 5.84 -11.05
N PRO A 210 19.76 5.71 -11.91
CA PRO A 210 20.79 6.73 -12.04
C PRO A 210 20.17 8.03 -12.57
N ARG A 211 20.79 9.14 -12.18
CA ARG A 211 20.47 10.48 -12.68
C ARG A 211 21.77 11.20 -12.98
N ASP A 212 21.83 11.84 -14.15
CA ASP A 212 22.99 12.65 -14.50
C ASP A 212 23.17 13.78 -13.48
N ASN A 213 24.37 13.82 -12.90
CA ASN A 213 24.84 14.85 -11.97
C ASN A 213 23.97 15.05 -10.69
N ARG A 214 23.19 14.04 -10.27
CA ARG A 214 22.40 14.08 -9.03
C ARG A 214 22.43 12.74 -8.29
N LYS A 215 22.11 12.76 -6.99
CA LYS A 215 21.95 11.54 -6.20
C LYS A 215 20.93 10.60 -6.86
N GLU A 216 21.30 9.33 -6.94
CA GLU A 216 20.47 8.26 -7.49
C GLU A 216 19.11 8.23 -6.81
N LEU A 217 18.06 7.97 -7.59
CA LEU A 217 16.76 7.71 -7.02
C LEU A 217 16.70 6.27 -6.53
N VAL A 218 16.30 6.10 -5.28
CA VAL A 218 16.24 4.80 -4.63
C VAL A 218 14.80 4.52 -4.18
N ALA A 219 14.19 3.49 -4.77
CA ALA A 219 12.89 2.98 -4.35
C ALA A 219 13.10 1.75 -3.46
N ARG A 220 12.44 1.69 -2.30
CA ARG A 220 12.59 0.60 -1.32
C ARG A 220 11.25 0.02 -0.90
N PHE A 221 11.05 -1.26 -1.16
CA PHE A 221 9.92 -2.02 -0.64
C PHE A 221 10.31 -2.80 0.63
N GLY A 222 9.49 -2.70 1.67
CA GLY A 222 9.75 -3.36 2.96
C GLY A 222 10.60 -2.50 3.89
N GLY A 223 11.40 -3.14 4.76
CA GLY A 223 12.23 -2.42 5.75
C GLY A 223 11.46 -1.75 6.89
N ILE A 224 10.13 -1.69 6.85
CA ILE A 224 9.31 -1.12 7.92
C ILE A 224 9.15 -2.15 9.05
N PRO A 225 9.49 -1.82 10.31
CA PRO A 225 9.25 -2.70 11.44
C PRO A 225 7.75 -2.76 11.74
N LEU A 226 7.15 -3.96 11.62
CA LEU A 226 5.78 -4.23 12.07
C LEU A 226 5.75 -4.37 13.60
N LYS A 227 6.05 -3.28 14.30
CA LYS A 227 5.98 -3.17 15.75
C LYS A 227 5.00 -2.06 16.09
N ARG A 228 4.19 -2.28 17.12
CA ARG A 228 3.21 -1.30 17.56
C ARG A 228 3.90 0.02 17.95
N GLN A 229 3.43 1.13 17.39
CA GLN A 229 3.87 2.48 17.74
C GLN A 229 2.66 3.28 18.20
N LYS A 230 2.71 3.82 19.43
CA LYS A 230 1.59 4.61 20.00
C LYS A 230 1.48 6.00 19.38
N ALA A 231 2.62 6.60 19.01
CA ALA A 231 2.70 7.80 18.22
C ALA A 231 3.23 7.39 16.83
N ALA A 232 2.32 6.96 15.96
CA ALA A 232 2.69 6.73 14.57
C ALA A 232 2.80 8.10 13.89
N GLU A 233 4.02 8.54 13.59
CA GLU A 233 4.19 9.68 12.69
C GLU A 233 3.67 9.25 11.33
N LEU A 234 2.51 9.76 10.91
CA LEU A 234 2.02 9.57 9.55
C LEU A 234 2.87 10.47 8.64
N THR A 235 3.89 9.89 8.02
CA THR A 235 4.61 10.57 6.94
C THR A 235 3.71 10.53 5.71
N ASP A 236 2.71 11.40 5.67
CA ASP A 236 1.72 11.49 4.59
C ASP A 236 2.27 12.22 3.36
N ARG A 237 3.58 12.49 3.36
CA ARG A 237 4.31 12.82 2.14
C ARG A 237 4.21 11.62 1.22
N LEU A 238 3.20 11.66 0.34
CA LEU A 238 3.25 11.09 -0.98
C LEU A 238 4.64 11.41 -1.51
N THR A 239 5.55 10.42 -1.53
CA THR A 239 6.71 10.48 -2.41
C THR A 239 6.12 10.88 -3.75
N GLY A 240 6.43 12.10 -4.18
CA GLY A 240 5.58 12.86 -5.10
C GLY A 240 5.09 12.02 -6.28
N PRO A 241 3.89 12.30 -6.81
CA PRO A 241 3.23 11.48 -7.82
C PRO A 241 4.23 10.87 -8.78
N VAL A 242 4.33 9.53 -8.76
CA VAL A 242 5.01 8.78 -9.80
C VAL A 242 4.14 8.94 -11.03
N TYR A 243 4.24 10.09 -11.70
CA TYR A 243 3.51 10.37 -12.92
C TYR A 243 4.05 9.42 -13.99
N PRO A 244 3.28 8.39 -14.41
CA PRO A 244 3.65 7.62 -15.61
C PRO A 244 3.73 8.56 -16.83
N HIS A 245 3.03 9.69 -16.79
CA HIS A 245 2.98 10.70 -17.86
C HIS A 245 4.28 11.48 -18.10
N LYS A 246 5.27 11.44 -17.20
CA LYS A 246 6.59 12.06 -17.46
C LYS A 246 7.59 11.10 -18.11
N GLU A 247 7.22 9.84 -18.36
CA GLU A 247 8.11 8.88 -19.01
C GLU A 247 8.50 9.36 -20.40
N LEU A 248 7.53 9.76 -21.25
CA LEU A 248 7.80 10.28 -22.58
C LEU A 248 8.64 11.58 -22.53
N ILE A 249 8.31 12.49 -21.62
CA ILE A 249 9.05 13.75 -21.42
C ILE A 249 10.51 13.45 -21.01
N ARG A 250 10.75 12.50 -20.11
CA ARG A 250 12.11 12.11 -19.72
C ARG A 250 12.87 11.44 -20.87
N ARG A 251 12.18 10.63 -21.67
CA ARG A 251 12.77 9.99 -22.86
C ARG A 251 13.18 11.04 -23.90
N LEU A 252 12.32 12.04 -24.13
CA LEU A 252 12.63 13.19 -24.97
C LEU A 252 13.83 13.99 -24.43
N GLN A 253 13.81 14.34 -23.15
CA GLN A 253 14.92 15.05 -22.49
C GLN A 253 16.24 14.29 -22.49
N GLY A 254 16.20 12.96 -22.69
CA GLY A 254 17.40 12.15 -22.84
C GLY A 254 18.14 12.37 -24.16
N ASN A 255 17.54 13.08 -25.14
CA ASN A 255 18.12 13.40 -26.45
C ASN A 255 18.81 12.20 -27.12
N ARG A 256 18.24 11.00 -26.99
CA ARG A 256 18.77 9.76 -27.56
C ARG A 256 17.69 9.03 -28.34
N CYS A 257 18.04 8.60 -29.55
CA CYS A 257 17.17 7.79 -30.39
C CYS A 257 17.00 6.38 -29.80
N GLU A 258 15.77 5.90 -29.65
CA GLU A 258 15.51 4.56 -29.11
C GLU A 258 15.72 3.42 -30.12
N VAL A 259 15.91 3.76 -31.40
CA VAL A 259 16.15 2.77 -32.47
C VAL A 259 17.65 2.61 -32.76
N CYS A 260 18.39 3.72 -32.88
CA CYS A 260 19.81 3.69 -33.24
C CYS A 260 20.76 4.15 -32.11
N GLU A 261 20.22 4.45 -30.93
CA GLU A 261 20.95 4.84 -29.70
C GLU A 261 21.81 6.11 -29.76
N ARG A 262 21.89 6.78 -30.92
CA ARG A 262 22.63 8.03 -31.13
C ARG A 262 22.03 9.17 -30.31
N ALA A 263 22.92 9.98 -29.71
CA ALA A 263 22.56 11.23 -29.07
C ALA A 263 22.42 12.34 -30.11
N GLY A 264 21.39 13.18 -30.00
CA GLY A 264 21.11 14.26 -30.95
C GLY A 264 19.70 14.82 -30.83
N GLU A 265 19.28 15.57 -31.83
CA GLU A 265 17.91 16.08 -31.93
C GLU A 265 16.93 14.94 -32.19
N VAL A 266 15.87 14.87 -31.39
CA VAL A 266 14.92 13.77 -31.36
C VAL A 266 13.48 14.26 -31.48
N GLU A 267 12.68 13.47 -32.19
CA GLU A 267 11.27 13.67 -32.46
C GLU A 267 10.44 12.51 -31.88
N VAL A 268 9.15 12.74 -31.64
CA VAL A 268 8.23 11.70 -31.17
C VAL A 268 7.46 11.13 -32.36
N HIS A 269 7.72 9.86 -32.67
CA HIS A 269 6.85 9.08 -33.54
C HIS A 269 5.65 8.55 -32.75
N HIS A 270 4.42 8.81 -33.23
CA HIS A 270 3.19 8.38 -32.57
C HIS A 270 2.32 7.51 -33.49
N ILE A 271 1.83 6.38 -32.99
CA ILE A 271 0.88 5.51 -33.69
C ILE A 271 -0.53 5.58 -33.08
N ARG A 272 -1.56 5.40 -33.91
CA ARG A 272 -2.95 5.52 -33.47
C ARG A 272 -3.37 4.37 -32.54
N SER A 273 -2.99 3.13 -32.85
CA SER A 273 -3.28 1.95 -32.04
C SER A 273 -2.09 1.01 -31.95
N LEU A 274 -1.96 0.29 -30.83
CA LEU A 274 -0.98 -0.80 -30.70
C LEU A 274 -1.35 -2.00 -31.58
N ASN A 275 -2.62 -2.17 -31.93
CA ASN A 275 -3.07 -3.21 -32.86
C ASN A 275 -2.60 -2.95 -34.30
N ASP A 276 -2.14 -1.74 -34.61
CA ASP A 276 -1.61 -1.43 -35.93
C ASP A 276 -0.20 -2.04 -36.13
N LEU A 277 0.47 -2.45 -35.04
CA LEU A 277 1.80 -3.08 -35.05
C LEU A 277 1.79 -4.55 -35.50
N SER A 278 0.62 -5.19 -35.62
CA SER A 278 0.48 -6.60 -35.98
C SER A 278 0.01 -6.85 -37.42
N ARG A 279 -0.08 -5.79 -38.25
CA ARG A 279 -0.69 -5.87 -39.61
C ARG A 279 0.31 -6.07 -40.75
N SER A 280 1.56 -6.41 -40.47
CA SER A 280 2.60 -6.58 -41.50
C SER A 280 2.88 -8.06 -41.77
N ASP A 281 2.55 -8.54 -42.97
CA ASP A 281 2.81 -9.91 -43.49
C ASP A 281 4.30 -10.16 -43.82
N GLY A 282 5.23 -9.50 -43.12
CA GLY A 282 6.68 -9.57 -43.34
C GLY A 282 7.48 -9.38 -42.05
N PRO A 283 8.83 -9.46 -42.09
CA PRO A 283 9.67 -9.29 -40.91
C PRO A 283 9.40 -7.93 -40.26
N SER A 284 8.95 -7.94 -39.00
CA SER A 284 8.58 -6.71 -38.29
C SER A 284 9.80 -5.78 -38.18
N PRO A 285 9.69 -4.52 -38.63
CA PRO A 285 10.73 -3.51 -38.45
C PRO A 285 11.11 -3.33 -36.98
N ASP A 286 12.37 -2.98 -36.71
CA ASP A 286 12.87 -2.90 -35.34
C ASP A 286 12.12 -1.88 -34.47
N TRP A 287 11.65 -0.78 -35.06
CA TRP A 287 10.80 0.19 -34.37
C TRP A 287 9.47 -0.41 -33.89
N MET A 288 8.85 -1.30 -34.68
CA MET A 288 7.61 -1.99 -34.27
C MET A 288 7.88 -2.97 -33.13
N LYS A 289 9.00 -3.70 -33.17
CA LYS A 289 9.41 -4.61 -32.07
C LYS A 289 9.59 -3.83 -30.76
N ILE A 290 10.23 -2.66 -30.82
CA ILE A 290 10.43 -1.79 -29.66
C ILE A 290 9.09 -1.29 -29.12
N MET A 291 8.19 -0.80 -29.98
CA MET A 291 6.87 -0.30 -29.56
C MET A 291 5.96 -1.42 -29.04
N ALA A 292 5.99 -2.61 -29.66
CA ALA A 292 5.24 -3.78 -29.23
C ALA A 292 5.75 -4.33 -27.88
N GLY A 293 7.07 -4.39 -27.70
CA GLY A 293 7.69 -4.76 -26.43
C GLY A 293 7.34 -3.78 -25.31
N ARG A 294 7.38 -2.48 -25.59
CA ARG A 294 7.03 -1.44 -24.60
C ARG A 294 5.52 -1.26 -24.40
N ARG A 295 4.69 -1.71 -25.35
CA ARG A 295 3.23 -1.44 -25.41
C ARG A 295 2.91 0.05 -25.22
N ARG A 296 3.67 0.92 -25.89
CA ARG A 296 3.47 2.37 -25.89
C ARG A 296 3.25 2.86 -27.31
N LYS A 297 2.33 3.81 -27.48
CA LYS A 297 2.01 4.43 -28.77
C LYS A 297 3.02 5.49 -29.22
N ALA A 298 3.97 5.85 -28.37
CA ALA A 298 4.97 6.87 -28.63
C ALA A 298 6.38 6.28 -28.56
N LEU A 299 7.19 6.59 -29.58
CA LEU A 299 8.60 6.21 -29.74
C LEU A 299 9.43 7.48 -29.94
N VAL A 300 10.60 7.58 -29.31
CA VAL A 300 11.49 8.74 -29.44
C VAL A 300 12.62 8.37 -30.41
N VAL A 301 12.76 9.10 -31.50
CA VAL A 301 13.64 8.78 -32.63
C VAL A 301 14.34 10.03 -33.15
N CYS A 302 15.53 9.91 -33.75
CA CYS A 302 16.14 11.03 -34.48
C CYS A 302 15.44 11.23 -35.84
N GLY A 303 15.62 12.39 -36.48
CA GLY A 303 15.01 12.72 -37.78
C GLY A 303 15.22 11.64 -38.85
N ALA A 304 16.46 11.12 -38.98
CA ALA A 304 16.78 10.05 -39.94
C ALA A 304 16.01 8.74 -39.67
N CYS A 305 15.80 8.39 -38.40
CA CYS A 305 14.98 7.22 -38.03
C CYS A 305 13.50 7.51 -38.22
N HIS A 306 13.04 8.74 -37.96
CA HIS A 306 11.65 9.14 -38.14
C HIS A 306 11.24 9.08 -39.61
N GLU A 307 12.07 9.61 -40.50
CA GLU A 307 11.86 9.56 -41.95
C GLU A 307 11.83 8.12 -42.47
N ARG A 308 12.76 7.27 -42.02
CA ARG A 308 12.79 5.84 -42.38
C ARG A 308 11.53 5.07 -41.93
N ILE A 309 10.91 5.47 -40.82
CA ILE A 309 9.64 4.89 -40.36
C ILE A 309 8.51 5.30 -41.30
N HIS A 310 8.44 6.57 -41.72
CA HIS A 310 7.43 7.07 -42.65
C HIS A 310 7.58 6.50 -44.06
N THR A 311 8.82 6.31 -44.54
CA THR A 311 9.08 5.77 -45.89
C THR A 311 9.03 4.24 -45.98
N GLY A 312 8.76 3.53 -44.86
CA GLY A 312 8.67 2.07 -44.83
C GLY A 312 10.00 1.31 -45.04
N LYS A 313 11.16 2.00 -44.99
CA LYS A 313 12.48 1.42 -45.29
C LYS A 313 13.28 1.16 -44.01
N LEU A 314 12.91 0.10 -43.29
CA LEU A 314 13.73 -0.48 -42.22
C LEU A 314 14.13 -1.92 -42.58
N ASN A 315 14.75 -2.07 -43.75
CA ASN A 315 15.49 -3.28 -44.14
C ASN A 315 16.94 -2.91 -44.45
N THR A 316 17.74 -2.68 -43.41
CA THR A 316 19.18 -2.98 -43.45
C THR A 316 19.76 -2.88 -42.05
N ALA A 317 20.37 -3.97 -41.60
CA ALA A 317 21.20 -4.04 -40.43
C ALA A 317 22.34 -3.01 -40.56
N LEU A 318 22.58 -2.24 -39.50
CA LEU A 318 23.81 -1.47 -39.34
C LEU A 318 24.92 -2.45 -38.91
N THR A 319 25.52 -3.11 -39.90
CA THR A 319 26.89 -3.63 -39.78
C THR A 319 27.83 -2.60 -40.38
N GLN A 320 28.47 -1.83 -39.49
CA GLN A 320 29.91 -1.50 -39.45
C GLN A 320 30.13 -0.49 -38.32
#